data_AF-A0A031LFJ5-F1
#
_entry.id   AF-A0A031LFJ5-F1
#
_cell.length_a   1.000
_cell.length_b   1.000
_cell.length_c   1.000
_cell.angle_alpha   90.00
_cell.angle_beta   90.00
_cell.angle_gamma   90.00
#
_symmetry.space_group_name_H-M   'P 1'
#
loop_
_entity.id
_entity.type
_entity.pdbx_description
1 polymer ?
#
loop_
_entity_poly.entity_id
_entity_poly.type
_entity_poly.pdbx_seq_one_letter_code
_entity_poly.pdbx_strand_id
1 'polypeptide(L)'
;MSFYKKLSSTFLGITLICGAAYTNAQDTRYTFCRSLITESAISWDKSFWVVSSVFRNNLSISRSDIGIKNSFNSFIEAEFGGQARMAICFHEDDYQDALDERNDLISEYRNSDEDYKTVHWSYRGD
;
A
#
# COMPACT_ATOMS: atom_id res chain seq x y z
N MET A 1 -15.60 -23.84 -67.84
CA MET A 1 -16.45 -23.71 -66.63
C MET A 1 -16.18 -24.94 -65.77
N SER A 2 -15.85 -24.90 -64.48
CA SER A 2 -15.88 -23.86 -63.47
C SER A 2 -14.75 -24.12 -62.47
N PHE A 3 -14.01 -23.06 -62.14
CA PHE A 3 -13.27 -22.93 -60.89
C PHE A 3 -14.25 -23.11 -59.72
N TYR A 4 -13.81 -23.63 -58.58
CA TYR A 4 -13.96 -22.98 -57.26
C TYR A 4 -13.24 -23.83 -56.19
N LYS A 5 -12.15 -23.27 -55.67
CA LYS A 5 -11.52 -23.64 -54.42
C LYS A 5 -12.50 -23.39 -53.27
N LYS A 6 -12.57 -24.28 -52.28
CA LYS A 6 -13.01 -23.92 -50.93
C LYS A 6 -12.08 -24.58 -49.90
N LEU A 7 -11.12 -23.78 -49.44
CA LEU A 7 -10.53 -23.91 -48.12
C LEU A 7 -11.65 -23.65 -47.10
N SER A 8 -11.89 -24.60 -46.20
CA SER A 8 -12.61 -24.32 -44.95
C SER A 8 -11.65 -24.52 -43.79
N SER A 9 -11.11 -23.39 -43.35
CA SER A 9 -10.34 -23.21 -42.13
C SER A 9 -11.28 -23.36 -40.94
N THR A 10 -11.12 -24.41 -40.15
CA THR A 10 -11.84 -24.57 -38.88
C THR A 10 -11.14 -23.74 -37.81
N PHE A 11 -11.58 -22.49 -37.62
CA PHE A 11 -11.25 -21.72 -36.42
C PHE A 11 -12.06 -22.27 -35.24
N LEU A 12 -11.44 -23.11 -34.41
CA LEU A 12 -11.97 -23.42 -33.08
C LEU A 12 -11.74 -22.19 -32.19
N GLY A 13 -12.79 -21.37 -32.06
CA GLY A 13 -12.86 -20.30 -31.08
C GLY A 13 -12.91 -20.89 -29.67
N ILE A 14 -11.82 -20.77 -28.93
CA ILE A 14 -11.83 -20.97 -27.49
C ILE A 14 -12.42 -19.70 -26.88
N THR A 15 -13.73 -19.70 -26.63
CA THR A 15 -14.36 -18.74 -25.72
C THR A 15 -13.88 -19.05 -24.31
N LEU A 16 -12.79 -18.40 -23.91
CA LEU A 16 -12.45 -18.27 -22.49
C LEU A 16 -13.55 -17.41 -21.87
N ILE A 17 -14.49 -18.09 -21.23
CA ILE A 17 -15.44 -17.47 -20.31
C ILE A 17 -14.58 -16.88 -19.19
N CYS A 18 -14.25 -15.59 -19.29
CA CYS A 18 -13.77 -14.80 -18.16
C CYS A 18 -14.91 -14.78 -17.13
N GLY A 19 -14.93 -15.79 -16.27
CA GLY A 19 -15.64 -15.71 -15.01
C GLY A 19 -14.99 -14.60 -14.22
N ALA A 20 -15.53 -13.39 -14.30
CA ALA A 20 -15.24 -12.35 -13.35
C ALA A 20 -15.73 -12.86 -11.99
N ALA A 21 -14.83 -13.48 -11.23
CA ALA A 21 -15.04 -13.66 -9.81
C ALA A 21 -15.06 -12.25 -9.23
N TYR A 22 -16.26 -11.70 -9.04
CA TYR A 22 -16.47 -10.53 -8.21
C TYR A 22 -16.23 -10.98 -6.76
N THR A 23 -14.95 -11.14 -6.39
CA THR A 23 -14.57 -11.11 -4.98
C THR A 23 -15.01 -9.76 -4.46
N ASN A 24 -15.72 -9.70 -3.34
CA ASN A 24 -16.19 -8.47 -2.70
C ASN A 24 -15.04 -7.46 -2.55
N ALA A 25 -14.82 -6.64 -3.59
CA ALA A 25 -13.70 -5.72 -3.70
C ALA A 25 -14.03 -4.37 -3.05
N GLN A 26 -15.27 -4.19 -2.57
CA GLN A 26 -15.78 -2.91 -2.10
C GLN A 26 -15.03 -2.34 -0.88
N ASP A 27 -14.30 -3.17 -0.13
CA ASP A 27 -13.59 -2.73 1.07
C ASP A 27 -12.07 -2.94 1.01
N THR A 28 -11.54 -3.37 -0.13
CA THR A 28 -10.09 -3.40 -0.34
C THR A 28 -9.58 -1.97 -0.50
N ARG A 29 -8.57 -1.59 0.27
CA ARG A 29 -7.82 -0.34 0.09
C ARG A 29 -6.34 -0.62 -0.05
N TYR A 30 -5.65 0.27 -0.73
CA TYR A 30 -4.19 0.33 -0.77
C TYR A 30 -3.75 1.38 0.22
N THR A 31 -2.89 0.97 1.14
CA THR A 31 -2.53 1.75 2.32
C THR A 31 -1.03 1.88 2.43
N PHE A 32 -0.55 3.04 2.85
CA PHE A 32 0.77 3.20 3.42
C PHE A 32 0.67 4.03 4.70
N CYS A 33 1.63 3.87 5.59
CA CYS A 33 1.66 4.60 6.86
C CYS A 33 2.96 5.36 7.01
N ARG A 34 2.89 6.46 7.77
CA ARG A 34 4.04 7.20 8.24
C ARG A 34 3.97 7.44 9.73
N SER A 35 5.11 7.54 10.38
CA SER A 35 5.22 7.94 11.78
C SER A 35 6.58 8.58 12.02
N LEU A 36 6.67 9.43 13.04
CA LEU A 36 7.93 10.03 13.46
C LEU A 36 8.52 9.20 14.60
N ILE A 37 9.78 8.79 14.45
CA ILE A 37 10.57 8.23 15.56
C ILE A 37 11.28 9.38 16.27
N THR A 38 11.22 9.40 17.60
CA THR A 38 12.03 10.30 18.42
C THR A 38 12.87 9.51 19.43
N GLU A 39 14.01 10.06 19.85
CA GLU A 39 14.85 9.44 20.90
C GLU A 39 14.08 9.27 22.23
N SER A 40 13.15 10.17 22.55
CA SER A 40 12.26 10.07 23.72
C SER A 40 10.96 10.86 23.55
N ALA A 41 10.00 10.70 24.47
CA ALA A 41 8.71 11.39 24.49
C ALA A 41 8.85 12.92 24.52
N ILE A 42 9.94 13.43 25.06
CA ILE A 42 10.14 14.84 25.41
C ILE A 42 11.17 15.56 24.52
N SER A 43 11.95 14.82 23.72
CA SER A 43 12.98 15.41 22.83
C SER A 43 12.65 15.17 21.36
N TRP A 44 12.92 16.19 20.54
CA TRP A 44 12.75 16.18 19.08
C TRP A 44 14.08 16.28 18.34
N ASP A 45 15.19 16.49 19.06
CA ASP A 45 16.52 16.80 18.49
C ASP A 45 17.09 15.68 17.62
N LYS A 46 16.63 14.44 17.84
CA LYS A 46 16.93 13.29 17.00
C LYS A 46 15.63 12.63 16.62
N SER A 47 15.02 13.14 15.55
CA SER A 47 13.80 12.59 15.00
C SER A 47 13.90 12.39 13.50
N PHE A 48 13.22 11.36 13.01
CA PHE A 48 13.14 11.09 11.58
C PHE A 48 11.80 10.41 11.26
N TRP A 49 11.30 10.69 10.06
CA TRP A 49 10.09 10.06 9.54
C TRP A 49 10.37 8.64 9.07
N VAL A 50 9.44 7.74 9.30
CA VAL A 50 9.46 6.38 8.73
C VAL A 50 8.21 6.19 7.91
N VAL A 51 8.37 5.80 6.64
CA VAL A 51 7.29 5.58 5.68
C VAL A 51 7.27 4.11 5.24
N SER A 52 6.13 3.44 5.37
CA SER A 52 5.97 2.05 4.94
C SER A 52 5.92 1.91 3.41
N SER A 53 6.06 0.69 2.91
CA SER A 53 5.58 0.32 1.57
C SER A 53 4.07 0.46 1.47
N VAL A 54 3.56 0.60 0.25
CA VAL A 54 2.13 0.43 -0.05
C VAL A 54 1.76 -1.04 0.11
N PHE A 55 0.70 -1.33 0.85
CA PHE A 55 0.16 -2.67 1.07
C PHE A 55 -1.35 -2.68 0.89
N ARG A 56 -1.89 -3.85 0.56
CA ARG A 56 -3.33 -4.05 0.43
C ARG A 56 -3.92 -4.42 1.80
N ASN A 57 -5.03 -3.80 2.18
CA ASN A 57 -5.78 -4.16 3.38
C ASN A 57 -7.30 -4.13 3.14
N ASN A 58 -8.06 -4.65 4.09
CA ASN A 58 -9.52 -4.57 4.09
C ASN A 58 -9.95 -3.62 5.22
N LEU A 59 -10.49 -2.45 4.87
CA LEU A 59 -10.88 -1.40 5.83
C LEU A 59 -12.34 -1.49 6.30
N SER A 60 -13.09 -2.53 5.92
CA SER A 60 -14.51 -2.73 6.32
C SER A 60 -14.75 -2.72 7.83
N ILE A 61 -13.70 -2.88 8.63
CA ILE A 61 -13.75 -2.89 10.09
C ILE A 61 -13.15 -1.57 10.57
N SER A 62 -13.93 -0.66 11.17
CA SER A 62 -13.41 0.63 11.68
C SER A 62 -12.30 0.47 12.75
N ARG A 63 -12.20 -0.70 13.39
CA ARG A 63 -11.11 -1.08 14.30
C ARG A 63 -9.80 -1.42 13.59
N SER A 64 -9.82 -1.67 12.28
CA SER A 64 -8.65 -2.05 11.49
C SER A 64 -7.62 -0.92 11.44
N ASP A 65 -8.05 0.32 11.27
CA ASP A 65 -7.13 1.47 11.14
C ASP A 65 -6.32 1.72 12.43
N ILE A 66 -6.95 1.63 13.60
CA ILE A 66 -6.24 1.71 14.89
C ILE A 66 -5.25 0.55 15.04
N GLY A 67 -5.64 -0.67 14.66
CA GLY A 67 -4.77 -1.85 14.69
C GLY A 67 -3.55 -1.70 13.78
N ILE A 68 -3.77 -1.19 12.56
CA ILE A 68 -2.71 -0.90 11.58
C ILE A 68 -1.73 0.13 12.16
N LYS A 69 -2.23 1.25 12.68
CA LYS A 69 -1.42 2.33 13.26
C LYS A 69 -0.57 1.84 14.43
N ASN A 70 -1.16 1.09 15.36
CA ASN A 70 -0.45 0.54 16.52
C ASN A 70 0.59 -0.50 16.11
N SER A 71 0.24 -1.38 15.17
CA SER A 71 1.15 -2.40 14.64
C SER A 71 2.33 -1.77 13.92
N PHE A 72 2.10 -0.74 13.12
CA PHE A 72 3.16 0.00 12.43
C PHE A 72 4.10 0.67 13.43
N ASN A 73 3.57 1.41 14.41
CA ASN A 73 4.37 2.02 15.47
C ASN A 73 5.21 0.99 16.23
N SER A 74 4.61 -0.14 16.64
CA SER A 74 5.32 -1.20 17.34
C SER A 74 6.47 -1.78 16.50
N PHE A 75 6.24 -1.95 15.19
CA PHE A 75 7.27 -2.41 14.26
C PHE A 75 8.44 -1.43 14.17
N ILE A 76 8.18 -0.14 13.96
CA ILE A 76 9.26 0.85 13.80
C ILE A 76 10.01 1.12 15.11
N GLU A 77 9.35 1.04 16.26
CA GLU A 77 10.00 1.11 17.58
C GLU A 77 10.93 -0.08 17.80
N ALA A 78 10.51 -1.28 17.40
CA ALA A 78 11.34 -2.47 17.49
C ALA A 78 12.54 -2.42 16.52
N GLU A 79 12.34 -1.89 15.31
CA GLU A 79 13.38 -1.80 14.27
C GLU A 79 14.43 -0.73 14.57
N PHE A 80 13.99 0.46 15.00
CA PHE A 80 14.87 1.63 15.12
C PHE A 80 15.17 2.05 16.56
N GLY A 81 14.47 1.51 17.55
CA GLY A 81 14.48 2.03 18.91
C GLY A 81 13.79 3.40 19.02
N GLY A 82 13.81 3.96 20.24
CA GLY A 82 13.14 5.23 20.53
C GLY A 82 11.64 5.07 20.75
N GLN A 83 10.89 6.14 20.49
CA GLN A 83 9.44 6.17 20.63
C GLN A 83 8.79 6.67 19.35
N ALA A 84 7.84 5.89 18.83
CA ALA A 84 7.02 6.29 17.73
C ALA A 84 5.94 7.26 18.21
N ARG A 85 5.73 8.32 17.43
CA ARG A 85 4.57 9.19 17.57
C ARG A 85 3.34 8.53 16.96
N MET A 86 2.22 9.24 16.89
CA MET A 86 1.00 8.71 16.29
C MET A 86 1.21 8.40 14.81
N ALA A 87 1.02 7.14 14.41
CA ALA A 87 1.02 6.75 13.00
C ALA A 87 -0.17 7.38 12.26
N ILE A 88 0.10 7.86 11.06
CA ILE A 88 -0.89 8.33 10.09
C ILE A 88 -0.85 7.36 8.92
N CYS A 89 -1.99 6.82 8.54
CA CYS A 89 -2.13 5.93 7.40
C CYS A 89 -3.05 6.57 6.36
N PHE A 90 -2.65 6.45 5.11
CA PHE A 90 -3.35 6.96 3.92
C PHE A 90 -3.97 5.77 3.20
N HIS A 91 -5.14 5.94 2.59
CA HIS A 91 -5.95 4.84 2.10
C HIS A 91 -6.58 5.19 0.74
N GLU A 92 -6.13 4.54 -0.32
CA GLU A 92 -6.62 4.75 -1.67
C GLU A 92 -7.33 3.52 -2.23
N ASP A 93 -8.20 3.75 -3.22
CA ASP A 93 -8.89 2.69 -3.94
C ASP A 93 -7.97 1.98 -4.96
N ASP A 94 -7.00 2.69 -5.53
CA ASP A 94 -6.03 2.18 -6.49
C ASP A 94 -4.61 2.12 -5.93
N TYR A 95 -3.83 1.15 -6.42
CA TYR A 95 -2.44 0.97 -5.99
C TYR A 95 -1.53 2.11 -6.46
N GLN A 96 -1.73 2.59 -7.69
CA GLN A 96 -0.92 3.67 -8.25
C GLN A 96 -1.21 4.98 -7.54
N ASP A 97 -2.47 5.27 -7.21
CA ASP A 97 -2.82 6.46 -6.44
C ASP A 97 -2.11 6.47 -5.07
N ALA A 98 -2.15 5.35 -4.33
CA ALA A 98 -1.42 5.22 -3.06
C ALA A 98 0.11 5.31 -3.23
N LEU A 99 0.64 4.80 -4.35
CA LEU A 99 2.07 4.83 -4.64
C LEU A 99 2.54 6.24 -5.00
N ASP A 100 1.76 6.97 -5.77
CA ASP A 100 2.03 8.35 -6.18
C ASP A 100 1.95 9.26 -4.96
N GLU A 101 0.91 9.17 -4.12
CA GLU A 101 0.82 9.95 -2.88
C GLU A 101 2.00 9.67 -1.93
N ARG A 102 2.39 8.39 -1.79
CA ARG A 102 3.57 8.02 -1.01
C ARG A 102 4.85 8.63 -1.58
N ASN A 103 5.02 8.64 -2.90
CA ASN A 103 6.21 9.16 -3.56
C ASN A 103 6.27 10.69 -3.52
N ASP A 104 5.12 11.35 -3.61
CA ASP A 104 4.97 12.79 -3.42
C ASP A 104 5.39 13.17 -2.00
N LEU A 105 4.90 12.45 -0.99
CA LEU A 105 5.31 12.65 0.39
C LEU A 105 6.83 12.48 0.59
N ILE A 106 7.42 11.42 0.02
CA ILE A 106 8.87 11.21 0.09
C ILE A 106 9.64 12.33 -0.62
N SER A 107 9.08 12.84 -1.72
CA SER A 107 9.66 13.96 -2.45
C SER A 107 9.58 15.26 -1.64
N GLU A 108 8.49 15.49 -0.90
CA GLU A 108 8.38 16.60 0.05
C GLU A 108 9.49 16.53 1.10
N TYR A 109 9.67 15.39 1.78
CA TYR A 109 10.74 15.22 2.77
C TYR A 109 12.12 15.48 2.19
N ARG A 110 12.38 14.97 0.97
CA ARG A 110 13.65 15.22 0.26
C ARG A 110 13.84 16.70 -0.05
N ASN A 111 12.79 17.41 -0.45
CA ASN A 111 12.86 18.81 -0.84
C ASN A 111 12.98 19.76 0.37
N SER A 112 12.48 19.34 1.53
CA SER A 112 12.58 20.09 2.79
C SER A 112 13.78 19.70 3.66
N ASP A 113 14.65 18.80 3.19
CA ASP A 113 15.80 18.26 3.95
C ASP A 113 15.38 17.63 5.30
N GLU A 114 14.22 16.99 5.33
CA GLU A 114 13.74 16.23 6.48
C GLU A 114 14.40 14.84 6.50
N ASP A 115 14.84 14.39 7.68
CA ASP A 115 15.35 13.03 7.83
C ASP A 115 14.20 12.03 7.69
N TYR A 116 14.34 11.09 6.75
CA TYR A 116 13.36 10.02 6.56
C TYR A 116 14.00 8.67 6.24
N LYS A 117 13.24 7.60 6.53
CA LYS A 117 13.54 6.22 6.14
C LYS A 117 12.31 5.61 5.50
N THR A 118 12.53 4.67 4.60
CA THR A 118 11.46 3.83 4.06
C THR A 118 11.66 2.39 4.53
N VAL A 119 10.56 1.70 4.83
CA VAL A 119 10.58 0.31 5.31
C VAL A 119 9.65 -0.56 4.48
N HIS A 120 10.05 -1.81 4.26
CA HIS A 120 9.15 -2.80 3.68
C HIS A 120 8.32 -3.45 4.79
N TRP A 121 7.06 -3.01 4.89
CA TRP A 121 6.15 -3.46 5.93
C TRP A 121 4.72 -3.51 5.38
N SER A 122 3.95 -4.47 5.88
CA SER A 122 2.53 -4.65 5.57
C SER A 122 1.79 -5.14 6.79
N TYR A 123 0.59 -4.61 7.05
CA TYR A 123 -0.26 -5.14 8.10
C TYR A 123 -0.79 -6.52 7.73
N ARG A 124 -0.61 -7.51 8.60
CA ARG A 124 -1.04 -8.91 8.34
C ARG A 124 -2.38 -9.27 8.97
N GLY A 125 -2.95 -8.40 9.80
CA GLY A 125 -4.08 -8.76 10.66
C GLY A 125 -3.69 -9.81 11.70
N ASP A 126 -4.38 -9.79 12.84
CA ASP A 126 -4.42 -10.91 13.77
C ASP A 126 -5.68 -11.75 13.48
#